data_AF-A0A7X9A9L5-F1
#
_entry.id   AF-A0A7X9A9L5-F1
#
_cell.length_a   1.000
_cell.length_b   1.000
_cell.length_c   1.000
_cell.angle_alpha   90.00
_cell.angle_beta   90.00
_cell.angle_gamma   90.00
#
_symmetry.space_group_name_H-M   'P 1'
#
loop_
_entity.id
_entity.type
_entity.pdbx_description
1 polymer ?
#
loop_
_entity_poly.entity_id
_entity_poly.type
_entity_poly.pdbx_seq_one_letter_code
_entity_poly.pdbx_strand_id
1 'polypeptide(L)' 'LLDVTPETLARIDVLEGYPTLYVRETVAATLADGSVVQAMVYIMRKLPAGAREIPGGDWSNR' A
#
# COMPACT_ATOMS: atom_id res chain seq x y z
N LEU A 1 -9.33 -5.88 -7.01
CA LEU A 1 -9.03 -4.44 -6.85
C LEU A 1 -10.23 -3.76 -6.20
N LEU A 2 -10.03 -2.64 -5.52
CA LEU A 2 -11.10 -1.89 -4.85
C LEU A 2 -11.32 -0.57 -5.59
N ASP A 3 -12.58 -0.22 -5.82
CA ASP A 3 -12.96 1.12 -6.25
C ASP A 3 -13.02 2.04 -5.03
N VAL A 4 -12.17 3.07 -5.02
CA VAL A 4 -12.05 4.02 -3.90
C VAL A 4 -12.44 5.41 -4.39
N THR A 5 -13.52 5.96 -3.82
CA THR A 5 -13.94 7.32 -4.14
C THR A 5 -12.97 8.35 -3.56
N PRO A 6 -12.87 9.57 -4.13
CA PRO A 6 -12.01 10.62 -3.58
C PRO A 6 -12.29 10.94 -2.11
N GLU A 7 -13.56 10.92 -1.70
CA GLU A 7 -13.96 11.15 -0.30
C GLU A 7 -13.48 10.02 0.64
N THR A 8 -13.57 8.77 0.18
CA THR A 8 -13.07 7.61 0.93
C THR A 8 -11.55 7.68 1.03
N LEU A 9 -10.87 8.00 -0.07
CA LEU A 9 -9.42 8.16 -0.10
C LEU A 9 -8.94 9.24 0.87
N ALA A 10 -9.63 10.40 0.92
CA ALA A 10 -9.31 11.47 1.86
C ALA A 10 -9.45 11.03 3.32
N ARG A 11 -10.43 10.17 3.65
CA ARG A 11 -10.58 9.61 5.00
C ARG A 11 -9.46 8.62 5.32
N ILE A 12 -9.06 7.79 4.35
CA ILE A 12 -7.94 6.87 4.51
C ILE A 12 -6.63 7.66 4.70
N ASP A 13 -6.41 8.74 3.94
CA ASP A 13 -5.22 9.59 4.08
C ASP A 13 -5.04 10.10 5.53
N VAL A 14 -6.14 10.43 6.22
CA VAL A 14 -6.10 10.83 7.64
C VAL A 14 -5.67 9.68 8.54
N LEU A 15 -6.22 8.48 8.33
CA LEU A 15 -5.88 7.29 9.13
C LEU A 15 -4.43 6.84 8.92
N GLU A 16 -3.94 6.92 7.69
CA GLU A 16 -2.56 6.57 7.32
C GLU A 16 -1.56 7.69 7.65
N GLY A 17 -2.02 8.86 8.12
CA GLY A 17 -1.15 9.99 8.41
C GLY A 17 -0.41 10.53 7.18
N TYR A 18 -1.01 10.41 5.99
CA TYR A 18 -0.45 10.96 4.76
C TYR A 18 -0.45 12.50 4.81
N PRO A 19 0.61 13.19 4.32
CA PRO A 19 1.83 12.67 3.71
C PRO A 19 3.02 12.53 4.68
N THR A 20 2.79 12.47 5.99
CA THR A 20 3.87 12.48 7.00
C THR A 20 4.32 11.06 7.36
N LEU A 21 3.44 10.21 7.89
CA LEU A 21 3.78 8.85 8.30
C LEU A 21 3.97 7.92 7.09
N TYR A 22 2.99 7.95 6.19
CA TYR A 22 3.03 7.28 4.90
C TYR A 22 3.03 8.28 3.75
N VAL A 23 3.63 7.88 2.63
CA VAL A 23 3.50 8.55 1.32
C VAL A 23 2.72 7.66 0.37
N ARG A 24 2.20 8.24 -0.71
CA ARG A 24 1.53 7.49 -1.76
C ARG A 24 2.40 7.41 -2.99
N GLU A 25 2.42 6.23 -3.59
CA GLU A 25 3.03 6.00 -4.88
C GLU A 25 2.10 5.16 -5.76
N THR A 26 2.23 5.33 -7.07
CA THR A 26 1.57 4.47 -8.05
C THR A 26 2.61 3.49 -8.58
N VAL A 27 2.36 2.20 -8.44
CA VAL A 27 3.27 1.12 -8.84
C VAL A 27 2.58 0.18 -9.82
N ALA A 28 3.36 -0.46 -10.69
CA ALA A 28 2.87 -1.58 -11.48
C ALA A 28 2.74 -2.82 -10.58
N ALA A 29 1.56 -3.42 -10.53
CA ALA A 29 1.27 -4.64 -9.78
C ALA A 29 0.84 -5.76 -10.74
N THR A 30 1.45 -6.93 -10.60
CA THR A 30 1.05 -8.14 -11.33
C THR A 30 -0.02 -8.88 -10.55
N LEU A 31 -1.17 -9.12 -11.17
CA LEU A 31 -2.26 -9.90 -10.61
C LEU A 31 -2.04 -11.40 -10.82
N ALA A 32 -2.85 -12.24 -10.16
CA ALA A 32 -2.73 -13.69 -10.21
C ALA A 32 -2.93 -14.28 -11.62
N ASP A 33 -3.66 -13.58 -12.50
CA ASP A 33 -3.86 -13.96 -13.91
C ASP A 33 -2.69 -13.51 -14.83
N GLY A 34 -1.64 -12.92 -14.25
CA GLY A 34 -0.49 -12.40 -14.98
C GLY A 34 -0.69 -11.00 -15.58
N SER A 35 -1.89 -10.42 -15.48
CA SER A 35 -2.12 -9.05 -15.94
C SER A 35 -1.39 -8.04 -15.06
N VAL A 36 -1.01 -6.91 -15.65
CA VAL A 36 -0.34 -5.81 -14.94
C VAL A 36 -1.29 -4.63 -14.85
N VAL A 37 -1.48 -4.11 -13.64
CA VAL A 37 -2.33 -2.95 -13.35
C VAL A 37 -1.52 -1.88 -12.62
N GLN A 38 -1.98 -0.63 -12.69
CA GLN A 38 -1.45 0.44 -11.84
C GLN A 38 -2.18 0.39 -10.50
N ALA A 39 -1.43 0.28 -9.40
CA ALA A 39 -1.96 0.24 -8.04
C ALA A 39 -1.39 1.41 -7.23
N MET A 40 -2.25 2.05 -6.42
CA MET A 40 -1.80 3.03 -5.43
C MET A 40 -1.41 2.30 -4.16
N VAL A 41 -0.21 2.57 -3.64
CA VAL A 41 0.30 2.01 -2.40
C VAL A 41 0.64 3.10 -1.40
N TYR A 42 0.47 2.81 -0.11
CA TYR A 42 1.06 3.61 0.96
C TYR A 42 2.43 3.03 1.33
N ILE A 43 3.46 3.88 1.34
CA ILE A 43 4.83 3.52 1.72
C ILE A 43 5.17 4.24 3.02
N MET A 44 5.50 3.48 4.05
CA MET A 44 5.88 4.05 5.33
C MET A 44 7.22 4.77 5.19
N ARG A 45 7.30 6.05 5.54
CA ARG A 45 8.55 6.81 5.40
C ARG A 45 9.69 6.23 6.23
N LYS A 46 9.36 5.64 7.37
CA LYS A 46 10.31 5.01 8.29
C LYS A 46 9.66 3.81 8.95
N LEU A 47 10.25 2.64 8.77
CA LEU A 47 9.81 1.43 9.45
C LEU A 47 10.06 1.55 10.96
N PRO A 48 9.12 1.08 11.81
CA PRO A 48 9.32 1.05 13.24
C PRO A 48 10.42 0.05 13.62
N ALA A 49 11.03 0.25 14.79
CA ALA A 49 12.01 -0.68 15.31
C ALA A 49 11.39 -2.08 15.47
N GLY A 50 12.12 -3.11 15.01
CA GLY A 50 11.65 -4.50 15.05
C GLY A 50 10.72 -4.90 13.91
N ALA A 51 10.43 -4.01 12.95
CA ALA A 51 9.78 -4.40 11.70
C ALA A 51 10.59 -5.52 11.02
N ARG A 52 9.88 -6.52 10.49
CA ARG A 52 10.46 -7.64 9.77
C ARG A 52 9.93 -7.66 8.36
N GLU A 53 10.83 -7.83 7.41
CA GLU A 53 10.49 -8.14 6.03
C GLU A 53 9.65 -9.42 5.96
N ILE A 54 8.82 -9.51 4.93
CA ILE A 54 8.11 -10.73 4.56
C ILE A 54 8.82 -11.24 3.30
N PRO A 55 9.69 -12.26 3.41
CA PRO A 55 10.34 -12.83 2.24
C PRO A 55 9.30 -13.28 1.22
N GLY A 56 9.42 -12.83 -0.02
CA GLY A 56 8.45 -13.12 -1.08
C GLY A 56 7.18 -12.27 -1.06
N GLY A 57 6.98 -11.40 -0.06
CA GLY A 57 5.92 -10.39 -0.04
C GLY A 57 4.49 -10.90 0.25
N ASP A 58 4.30 -12.21 0.44
CA ASP A 58 2.99 -12.78 0.78
C ASP A 58 2.80 -12.83 2.30
N TRP A 59 1.98 -11.89 2.80
CA TRP A 59 1.67 -11.80 4.22
C TRP A 59 0.68 -12.85 4.73
N SER A 60 -0.08 -13.50 3.83
CA SER A 60 -1.11 -14.47 4.21
C SER A 60 -0.53 -15.83 4.57
N ASN A 61 0.67 -16.15 4.07
CA ASN A 61 1.41 -17.37 4.32
C ASN A 61 2.48 -17.22 5.41
N ARG A 62 2.26 -16.33 6.39
CA ARG A 62 3.23 -15.97 7.43
C ARG A 62 3.12 -16.82 8.69
#